data_AF-A0AAV7Y3U4-F1
#
_entry.id   AF-A0AAV7Y3U4-F1
#
_cell.length_a   1.000
_cell.length_b   1.000
_cell.length_c   1.000
_cell.angle_alpha   90.00
_cell.angle_beta   90.00
_cell.angle_gamma   90.00
#
_symmetry.space_group_name_H-M   'P 1'
#
loop_
_entity.id
_entity.type
_entity.pdbx_description
1 polymer ?
#
loop_
_entity_poly.entity_id
_entity_poly.type
_entity_poly.pdbx_seq_one_letter_code
_entity_poly.pdbx_strand_id
1 'polypeptide(L)'
;MISDYLTTLYPDNVTLTKKAQHNICFYSFPDSNSLPTSDHIYTFILETSSRTLYGYVFFGSKKDPNNSRGYTQRSIVLLTRFAFHMLFKTVIYKLGPLAWESKQSLDVIKRSYETINKTWQSSYKRGQLIDLNFLNSKFKIYIPRKYKRTKLIESILELNIKDKKNGHFLFLYSD
;
A
#
# COMPACT_ATOMS: atom_id res chain seq x y z
N MET A 1 -5.32 -23.89 -2.63
CA MET A 1 -5.47 -22.92 -3.74
C MET A 1 -5.57 -21.49 -3.21
N ILE A 2 -4.54 -20.97 -2.52
CA ILE A 2 -4.50 -19.56 -2.03
C ILE A 2 -3.15 -18.89 -2.42
N SER A 3 -2.29 -19.57 -3.19
CA SER A 3 -0.94 -19.06 -3.51
C SER A 3 -0.87 -18.05 -4.65
N ASP A 4 -1.92 -17.89 -5.46
CA ASP A 4 -1.71 -17.38 -6.83
C ASP A 4 -2.14 -15.93 -7.06
N TYR A 5 -2.61 -15.23 -6.02
CA TYR A 5 -3.21 -13.92 -6.20
C TYR A 5 -2.26 -12.72 -5.96
N LEU A 6 -1.16 -12.93 -5.25
CA LEU A 6 -0.16 -11.88 -5.04
C LEU A 6 0.75 -11.78 -6.26
N THR A 7 0.43 -10.90 -7.21
CA THR A 7 1.24 -10.76 -8.43
C THR A 7 2.60 -10.11 -8.19
N THR A 8 2.75 -9.21 -7.20
CA THR A 8 4.04 -8.55 -6.97
C THR A 8 4.22 -8.10 -5.52
N LEU A 9 5.38 -8.40 -4.97
CA LEU A 9 5.80 -8.06 -3.62
C LEU A 9 7.10 -7.27 -3.70
N TYR A 10 7.13 -6.05 -3.14
CA TYR A 10 8.38 -5.30 -3.05
C TYR A 10 8.55 -4.65 -1.66
N PRO A 11 9.74 -4.75 -1.04
CA PRO A 11 11.00 -5.24 -1.59
C PRO A 11 11.12 -6.78 -1.59
N ASP A 12 11.92 -7.32 -2.50
CA ASP A 12 12.04 -8.78 -2.75
C ASP A 12 12.61 -9.56 -1.54
N ASN A 13 13.26 -8.88 -0.60
CA ASN A 13 13.79 -9.46 0.64
C ASN A 13 12.72 -9.66 1.73
N VAL A 14 11.48 -9.25 1.50
CA VAL A 14 10.36 -9.44 2.42
C VAL A 14 9.62 -10.70 2.05
N THR A 15 9.36 -11.55 3.03
CA THR A 15 8.55 -12.75 2.87
C THR A 15 7.34 -12.64 3.78
N LEU A 16 6.15 -12.87 3.23
CA LEU A 16 4.91 -12.91 3.99
C LEU A 16 4.51 -14.37 4.24
N THR A 17 3.91 -14.64 5.40
CA THR A 17 3.27 -15.93 5.66
C THR A 17 2.02 -16.08 4.79
N LYS A 18 1.58 -17.30 4.48
CA LYS A 18 0.35 -17.53 3.72
C LYS A 18 -0.88 -16.88 4.38
N LYS A 19 -0.94 -16.92 5.72
CA LYS A 19 -1.98 -16.25 6.51
C LYS A 19 -1.92 -14.73 6.31
N ALA A 20 -0.73 -14.13 6.37
CA ALA A 20 -0.58 -12.70 6.15
C ALA A 20 -0.96 -12.26 4.75
N GLN A 21 -0.52 -13.01 3.73
CA GLN A 21 -0.92 -12.78 2.35
C GLN A 21 -2.44 -12.80 2.24
N HIS A 22 -3.09 -13.87 2.71
CA HIS A 22 -4.53 -14.00 2.68
C HIS A 22 -5.26 -12.81 3.33
N ASN A 23 -4.84 -12.39 4.52
CA ASN A 23 -5.48 -11.24 5.19
C ASN A 23 -5.27 -9.93 4.44
N ILE A 24 -4.05 -9.66 3.97
CA ILE A 24 -3.77 -8.46 3.17
C ILE A 24 -4.67 -8.46 1.93
N CYS A 25 -4.76 -9.58 1.22
CA CYS A 25 -5.59 -9.71 0.03
C CYS A 25 -7.07 -9.43 0.36
N PHE A 26 -7.59 -10.06 1.42
CA PHE A 26 -8.95 -9.85 1.90
C PHE A 26 -9.26 -8.36 2.15
N TYR A 27 -8.37 -7.63 2.82
CA TYR A 27 -8.57 -6.20 3.08
C TYR A 27 -8.28 -5.28 1.88
N SER A 28 -7.71 -5.82 0.80
CA SER A 28 -7.33 -5.03 -0.38
C SER A 28 -8.42 -4.97 -1.45
N PHE A 29 -9.57 -5.61 -1.19
CA PHE A 29 -10.77 -5.53 -2.02
C PHE A 29 -11.91 -4.88 -1.22
N PRO A 30 -12.77 -4.08 -1.87
CA PRO A 30 -13.97 -3.58 -1.22
C PRO A 30 -14.96 -4.73 -0.99
N ASP A 31 -15.77 -4.65 0.08
CA ASP A 31 -16.78 -5.67 0.40
C ASP A 31 -17.89 -5.80 -0.66
N SER A 32 -17.97 -4.86 -1.62
CA SER A 32 -18.99 -4.83 -2.65
C SER A 32 -18.40 -4.86 -4.05
N ASN A 33 -18.73 -5.90 -4.81
CA ASN A 33 -18.40 -6.06 -6.22
C ASN A 33 -19.34 -5.30 -7.17
N SER A 34 -20.32 -4.56 -6.64
CA SER A 34 -21.33 -3.84 -7.44
C SER A 34 -20.87 -2.45 -7.90
N LEU A 35 -19.66 -2.03 -7.53
CA LEU A 35 -19.13 -0.72 -7.89
C LEU A 35 -18.81 -0.69 -9.40
N PRO A 36 -19.54 0.11 -10.20
CA PRO A 36 -19.27 0.25 -11.62
C PRO A 36 -17.87 0.82 -11.80
N THR A 37 -17.17 0.39 -12.87
CA THR A 37 -15.91 0.90 -13.41
C THR A 37 -15.39 2.18 -12.74
N SER A 38 -14.72 2.06 -11.60
CA SER A 38 -14.19 3.22 -10.89
C SER A 38 -13.01 2.86 -10.02
N ASP A 39 -12.14 3.85 -9.84
CA ASP A 39 -10.99 3.76 -8.96
C ASP A 39 -11.39 4.19 -7.55
N HIS A 40 -11.07 3.36 -6.57
CA HIS A 40 -11.36 3.58 -5.17
C HIS A 40 -10.08 3.69 -4.35
N ILE A 41 -10.09 4.62 -3.40
CA ILE A 41 -9.01 4.76 -2.43
C ILE A 41 -9.57 4.64 -1.03
N TYR A 42 -8.99 3.73 -0.27
CA TYR A 42 -9.35 3.53 1.11
C TYR A 42 -8.14 3.10 1.93
N THR A 43 -8.38 2.91 3.22
CA THR A 43 -7.33 2.56 4.17
C THR A 43 -7.85 1.48 5.08
N PHE A 44 -7.03 0.48 5.34
CA PHE A 44 -7.28 -0.51 6.37
C PHE A 44 -6.15 -0.48 7.41
N ILE A 45 -6.42 -1.05 8.58
CA ILE A 45 -5.43 -1.20 9.64
C ILE A 45 -5.21 -2.69 9.86
N LEU A 46 -3.95 -3.11 9.87
CA LEU A 46 -3.53 -4.44 10.24
C LEU A 46 -2.84 -4.38 11.59
N GLU A 47 -3.45 -5.00 12.58
CA GLU A 47 -2.81 -5.25 13.86
C GLU A 47 -2.04 -6.58 13.80
N THR A 48 -0.81 -6.55 14.30
CA THR A 48 0.04 -7.73 14.46
C THR A 48 0.43 -7.86 15.91
N SER A 49 0.91 -9.04 16.30
CA SER A 49 1.40 -9.30 17.67
C SER A 49 2.46 -8.30 18.15
N SER A 50 3.14 -7.60 17.24
CA SER A 50 4.25 -6.69 17.58
C SER A 50 4.04 -5.23 17.14
N ARG A 51 3.08 -4.93 16.25
CA ARG A 51 2.95 -3.61 15.61
C ARG A 51 1.62 -3.42 14.89
N THR A 52 1.24 -2.15 14.75
CA THR A 52 0.15 -1.69 13.89
C THR A 52 0.72 -1.28 12.54
N LEU A 53 0.07 -1.70 11.46
CA LEU A 53 0.35 -1.28 10.09
C LEU A 53 -0.88 -0.63 9.49
N TYR A 54 -0.66 0.38 8.68
CA TYR A 54 -1.68 1.08 7.90
C TYR A 54 -1.51 0.70 6.44
N GLY A 55 -2.54 0.12 5.84
CA GLY A 55 -2.62 -0.20 4.42
C GLY A 55 -3.38 0.87 3.67
N TYR A 56 -2.75 1.48 2.67
CA TYR A 56 -3.38 2.44 1.77
C TYR A 56 -3.59 1.76 0.44
N VAL A 57 -4.84 1.67 0.02
CA VAL A 57 -5.25 0.88 -1.14
C VAL A 57 -5.67 1.81 -2.26
N PHE A 58 -5.16 1.56 -3.46
CA PHE A 58 -5.81 1.93 -4.69
C PHE A 58 -6.41 0.65 -5.28
N PHE A 59 -7.72 0.63 -5.42
CA PHE A 59 -8.45 -0.45 -6.06
C PHE A 59 -9.02 0.08 -7.37
N GLY A 60 -8.81 -0.65 -8.45
CA GLY A 60 -9.43 -0.36 -9.73
C GLY A 60 -10.32 -1.51 -10.16
N SER A 61 -11.30 -1.19 -10.99
CA SER A 61 -12.15 -2.14 -11.67
C SER A 61 -12.34 -1.67 -13.10
N LYS A 62 -11.82 -2.41 -14.08
CA LYS A 62 -11.96 -2.08 -15.50
C LYS A 62 -12.79 -3.15 -16.18
N LYS A 63 -13.73 -2.75 -17.04
CA LYS A 63 -14.50 -3.72 -17.83
C LYS A 63 -13.55 -4.43 -18.79
N ASP A 64 -13.50 -5.75 -18.71
CA ASP A 64 -12.71 -6.55 -19.63
C ASP A 64 -13.62 -7.06 -20.76
N PRO A 65 -13.47 -6.56 -21.99
CA PRO A 65 -14.28 -7.03 -23.12
C PRO A 65 -13.95 -8.46 -23.55
N ASN A 66 -12.79 -9.01 -23.14
CA ASN A 66 -12.36 -10.36 -23.50
C ASN A 66 -12.77 -11.42 -22.44
N ASN A 67 -13.31 -11.01 -21.30
CA ASN A 67 -13.76 -11.91 -20.24
C ASN A 67 -15.29 -11.89 -20.13
N SER A 68 -15.93 -13.00 -20.49
CA SER A 68 -17.39 -13.16 -20.45
C SER A 68 -18.01 -13.05 -19.05
N ARG A 69 -17.20 -13.09 -17.98
CA ARG A 69 -17.64 -13.03 -16.58
C ARG A 69 -17.59 -11.63 -15.95
N GLY A 70 -17.02 -10.61 -16.60
CA GLY A 70 -17.07 -9.22 -16.11
C GLY A 70 -15.73 -8.49 -15.98
N TYR A 71 -15.59 -7.70 -14.92
CA TYR A 71 -14.54 -6.69 -14.74
C TYR A 71 -13.20 -7.30 -14.28
N THR A 72 -12.07 -6.77 -14.77
CA THR A 72 -10.75 -6.99 -14.16
C THR A 72 -10.63 -6.11 -12.92
N GLN A 73 -10.43 -6.74 -11.77
CA GLN A 73 -10.23 -6.08 -10.49
C GLN A 73 -8.80 -6.29 -10.00
N ARG A 74 -8.18 -5.24 -9.48
CA ARG A 74 -6.80 -5.27 -9.03
C ARG A 74 -6.62 -4.26 -7.89
N SER A 75 -5.68 -4.53 -7.00
CA SER A 75 -5.40 -3.64 -5.87
C SER A 75 -3.91 -3.40 -5.70
N ILE A 76 -3.60 -2.18 -5.28
CA ILE A 76 -2.25 -1.65 -5.14
C ILE A 76 -2.18 -1.11 -3.72
N VAL A 77 -1.27 -1.66 -2.93
CA VAL A 77 -1.31 -1.50 -1.47
C VAL A 77 0.03 -0.99 -0.97
N LEU A 78 0.03 0.16 -0.33
CA LEU A 78 1.17 0.65 0.44
C LEU A 78 0.92 0.33 1.92
N LEU A 79 1.78 -0.50 2.51
CA LEU A 79 1.76 -0.79 3.95
C LEU A 79 2.85 -0.03 4.67
N THR A 80 2.51 0.59 5.80
CA THR A 80 3.49 1.35 6.59
C THR A 80 3.12 1.42 8.07
N ARG A 81 4.12 1.63 8.92
CA ARG A 81 3.93 1.94 10.34
C ARG A 81 3.53 3.40 10.63
N PHE A 82 3.54 4.28 9.61
CA PHE A 82 3.26 5.71 9.78
C PHE A 82 1.86 6.03 9.27
N ALA A 83 1.00 6.60 10.12
CA ALA A 83 -0.34 7.01 9.72
C ALA A 83 -0.38 8.48 9.25
N PHE A 84 0.52 8.83 8.32
CA PHE A 84 0.40 10.08 7.56
C PHE A 84 -0.67 9.93 6.47
N HIS A 85 -1.93 9.83 6.91
CA HIS A 85 -3.03 9.37 6.06
C HIS A 85 -3.18 10.16 4.78
N MET A 86 -3.17 11.50 4.87
CA MET A 86 -3.33 12.36 3.70
C MET A 86 -2.18 12.19 2.69
N LEU A 87 -0.94 12.09 3.19
CA LEU A 87 0.23 11.86 2.35
C LEU A 87 0.12 10.53 1.61
N PHE A 88 -0.10 9.43 2.34
CA PHE A 88 -0.07 8.10 1.74
C PHE A 88 -1.30 7.80 0.87
N LYS A 89 -2.47 8.38 1.17
CA LYS A 89 -3.61 8.36 0.24
C LYS A 89 -3.29 9.10 -1.06
N THR A 90 -2.61 10.25 -0.98
CA THR A 90 -2.20 10.99 -2.18
C THR A 90 -1.14 10.24 -2.98
N VAL A 91 -0.20 9.57 -2.29
CA VAL A 91 0.81 8.70 -2.90
C VAL A 91 0.14 7.55 -3.66
N ILE A 92 -0.77 6.81 -3.01
CA ILE A 92 -1.41 5.65 -3.65
C ILE A 92 -2.34 6.07 -4.79
N TYR A 93 -2.99 7.22 -4.69
CA TYR A 93 -3.78 7.80 -5.78
C TYR A 93 -2.97 8.04 -7.05
N LYS A 94 -1.74 8.57 -6.89
CA LYS A 94 -0.86 8.84 -8.02
C LYS A 94 -0.19 7.59 -8.55
N LEU A 95 0.22 6.69 -7.64
CA LEU A 95 0.89 5.45 -8.00
C LEU A 95 -0.04 4.44 -8.66
N GLY A 96 -1.29 4.37 -8.19
CA GLY A 96 -2.26 3.36 -8.57
C GLY A 96 -2.43 3.19 -10.08
N PRO A 97 -2.86 4.23 -10.81
CA PRO A 97 -3.04 4.15 -12.25
C PRO A 97 -1.77 3.75 -13.01
N LEU A 98 -0.61 4.27 -12.59
CA LEU A 98 0.69 3.99 -13.23
C LEU A 98 1.15 2.55 -13.02
N ALA A 99 0.90 1.99 -11.84
CA ALA A 99 1.22 0.59 -11.56
C ALA A 99 0.16 -0.38 -12.10
N TRP A 100 -1.02 0.10 -12.49
CA TRP A 100 -2.07 -0.68 -13.12
C TRP A 100 -1.78 -1.02 -14.60
N GLU A 101 -1.30 -0.07 -15.40
CA GLU A 101 -1.35 -0.09 -16.88
C GLU A 101 -0.28 -0.93 -17.63
N SER A 102 0.24 -2.01 -17.03
CA SER A 102 1.04 -3.08 -17.66
C SER A 102 2.56 -2.87 -17.91
N LYS A 103 3.26 -4.01 -18.08
CA LYS A 103 4.71 -4.32 -18.33
C LYS A 103 5.79 -3.66 -17.45
N GLN A 104 5.64 -2.39 -17.07
CA GLN A 104 6.60 -1.64 -16.26
C GLN A 104 6.11 -1.38 -14.82
N SER A 105 5.01 -2.02 -14.41
CA SER A 105 4.41 -1.85 -13.09
C SER A 105 5.44 -2.06 -11.97
N LEU A 106 6.30 -3.06 -12.12
CA LEU A 106 7.37 -3.36 -11.16
C LEU A 106 8.39 -2.23 -11.06
N ASP A 107 8.79 -1.60 -12.18
CA ASP A 107 9.78 -0.53 -12.18
C ASP A 107 9.23 0.74 -11.50
N VAL A 108 7.98 1.09 -11.80
CA VAL A 108 7.29 2.21 -11.15
C VAL A 108 7.19 1.99 -9.65
N ILE A 109 6.91 0.76 -9.21
CA ILE A 109 6.86 0.38 -7.80
C ILE A 109 8.21 0.45 -7.14
N LYS A 110 9.24 -0.14 -7.77
CA LYS A 110 10.61 -0.10 -7.26
C LYS A 110 11.06 1.34 -7.07
N ARG A 111 10.89 2.18 -8.09
CA ARG A 111 11.24 3.61 -8.02
C ARG A 111 10.44 4.37 -6.95
N SER A 112 9.16 4.04 -6.80
CA SER A 112 8.30 4.65 -5.79
C SER A 112 8.72 4.26 -4.37
N TYR A 113 9.00 2.98 -4.15
CA TYR A 113 9.52 2.46 -2.89
C TYR A 113 10.85 3.12 -2.53
N GLU A 114 11.77 3.22 -3.49
CA GLU A 114 13.10 3.84 -3.33
C GLU A 114 12.99 5.32 -2.94
N THR A 115 12.08 6.05 -3.60
CA THR A 115 11.79 7.45 -3.27
C THR A 115 11.27 7.58 -1.83
N ILE A 116 10.30 6.76 -1.44
CA ILE A 116 9.67 6.83 -0.11
C ILE A 116 10.63 6.36 1.00
N ASN A 117 11.33 5.24 0.81
CA ASN A 117 12.16 4.65 1.86
C ASN A 117 13.54 5.27 1.97
N LYS A 118 14.22 5.57 0.85
CA LYS A 118 15.58 6.12 0.92
C LYS A 118 15.59 7.64 0.95
N THR A 119 14.76 8.28 0.14
CA THR A 119 14.82 9.75 -0.02
C THR A 119 14.04 10.47 1.08
N TRP A 120 12.85 9.99 1.44
CA TRP A 120 12.03 10.70 2.43
C TRP A 120 12.44 10.40 3.88
N GLN A 121 12.90 9.18 4.19
CA GLN A 121 13.25 8.80 5.56
C GLN A 121 14.37 9.65 6.16
N SER A 122 15.35 10.05 5.36
CA SER A 122 16.41 10.97 5.78
C SER A 122 15.87 12.38 6.13
N SER A 123 14.69 12.72 5.61
CA SER A 123 14.08 14.04 5.74
C SER A 123 13.03 14.15 6.86
N TYR A 124 12.62 13.05 7.51
CA TYR A 124 11.54 13.02 8.51
C TYR A 124 11.89 13.66 9.87
N LYS A 125 12.29 14.93 9.88
CA LYS A 125 12.50 15.70 11.11
C LYS A 125 11.16 16.20 11.67
N ARG A 126 10.91 15.91 12.95
CA ARG A 126 9.67 16.30 13.63
C ARG A 126 9.59 17.82 13.81
N GLY A 127 8.38 18.37 13.69
CA GLY A 127 8.09 19.79 13.87
C GLY A 127 8.55 20.67 12.70
N GLN A 128 8.75 20.10 11.52
CA GLN A 128 9.22 20.83 10.34
C GLN A 128 8.27 20.64 9.15
N LEU A 129 8.21 21.68 8.31
CA LEU A 129 7.68 21.58 6.96
C LEU A 129 8.75 20.97 6.06
N ILE A 130 8.39 19.95 5.31
CA ILE A 130 9.30 19.23 4.42
C ILE A 130 8.67 19.18 3.04
N ASP A 131 9.49 19.46 2.04
CA ASP A 131 9.15 19.28 0.64
C ASP A 131 9.57 17.88 0.19
N LEU A 132 8.61 17.12 -0.31
CA LEU A 132 8.78 15.76 -0.81
C LEU A 132 8.48 15.72 -2.30
N ASN A 133 9.28 14.99 -3.06
CA ASN A 133 9.00 14.73 -4.47
C ASN A 133 8.49 13.29 -4.66
N PHE A 134 7.45 13.10 -5.48
CA PHE A 134 6.92 11.79 -5.89
C PHE A 134 6.30 11.86 -7.28
N LEU A 135 6.68 10.97 -8.20
CA LEU A 135 6.05 10.81 -9.53
C LEU A 135 5.68 12.16 -10.19
N ASN A 136 6.66 13.04 -10.32
CA ASN A 136 6.55 14.40 -10.90
C ASN A 136 5.72 15.43 -10.11
N SER A 137 5.33 15.11 -8.88
CA SER A 137 4.62 16.01 -7.97
C SER A 137 5.50 16.40 -6.79
N LYS A 138 5.32 17.63 -6.30
CA LYS A 138 5.90 18.10 -5.03
C LYS A 138 4.82 18.19 -3.97
N PHE A 139 5.08 17.65 -2.79
CA PHE A 139 4.23 17.74 -1.61
C PHE A 139 4.95 18.57 -0.58
N LYS A 140 4.23 19.48 0.06
CA LYS A 140 4.70 20.14 1.27
C LYS A 140 3.92 19.56 2.43
N ILE A 141 4.61 18.86 3.32
CA ILE A 141 3.98 18.25 4.50
C ILE A 141 4.56 18.83 5.77
N TYR A 142 3.71 19.00 6.79
CA TYR A 142 4.16 19.28 8.13
C TYR A 142 4.22 17.99 8.93
N ILE A 143 5.37 17.68 9.53
CA ILE A 143 5.50 16.56 10.46
C ILE A 143 5.23 17.06 11.87
N PRO A 144 4.17 16.59 12.56
CA PRO A 144 3.89 17.01 13.92
C PRO A 144 5.01 16.63 14.91
N ARG A 145 5.27 17.50 15.90
CA ARG A 145 6.23 17.21 17.00
C ARG A 145 5.82 16.01 17.85
N LYS A 146 4.50 15.85 18.05
CA LYS A 146 3.88 14.76 18.81
C LYS A 146 3.00 13.96 17.86
N TYR A 147 3.27 12.67 17.77
CA TYR A 147 2.45 11.73 17.02
C TYR A 147 1.73 10.82 18.03
N LYS A 148 0.42 11.02 18.23
CA LYS A 148 -0.37 10.12 19.10
C LYS A 148 -0.58 8.81 18.36
N ARG A 149 0.03 7.73 18.85
CA ARG A 149 -0.29 6.38 18.40
C ARG A 149 -1.69 6.03 18.93
N THR A 150 -2.66 5.89 18.04
CA THR A 150 -3.96 5.32 18.42
C THR A 150 -3.73 3.87 18.81
N LYS A 151 -4.10 3.54 20.04
CA LYS A 151 -4.09 2.16 20.57
C LYS A 151 -5.52 1.66 20.37
N LEU A 152 -5.75 0.70 19.47
CA LEU A 152 -7.06 0.06 19.30
C LEU A 152 -6.92 -1.47 19.34
N ILE A 153 -8.05 -2.11 19.66
CA ILE A 153 -8.20 -3.44 20.27
C ILE A 153 -7.85 -4.59 19.28
N GLU A 154 -7.31 -5.67 19.86
CA GLU A 154 -6.58 -6.76 19.23
C GLU A 154 -7.39 -7.64 18.25
N SER A 155 -6.85 -7.84 17.05
CA SER A 155 -6.85 -9.14 16.40
C SER A 155 -5.45 -9.43 15.87
N ILE A 156 -4.90 -10.60 16.21
CA ILE A 156 -3.48 -10.91 16.11
C ILE A 156 -3.16 -11.56 14.76
N LEU A 157 -2.38 -10.87 13.92
CA LEU A 157 -1.72 -11.45 12.75
C LEU A 157 -0.20 -11.56 12.96
N GLU A 158 0.36 -12.74 12.73
CA GLU A 158 1.80 -12.98 12.78
C GLU A 158 2.46 -12.62 11.45
N LEU A 159 2.92 -11.37 11.34
CA LEU A 159 3.78 -10.91 10.26
C LEU A 159 5.24 -11.13 10.63
N ASN A 160 5.85 -12.20 10.13
CA ASN A 160 7.30 -12.43 10.24
C ASN A 160 8.08 -11.56 9.21
N ILE A 161 8.04 -10.25 9.41
CA ILE A 161 8.80 -9.29 8.58
C ILE A 161 10.24 -9.26 9.10
N LYS A 162 11.15 -9.93 8.38
CA LYS A 162 12.60 -9.97 8.69
C LYS A 162 13.30 -8.61 8.55
N ASP A 163 12.71 -7.66 7.84
CA ASP A 163 13.22 -6.28 7.80
C ASP A 163 12.72 -5.48 9.02
N LYS A 164 13.56 -5.45 10.06
CA LYS A 164 13.32 -4.66 11.28
C LYS A 164 13.67 -3.18 11.09
N LYS A 165 14.42 -2.82 10.04
CA LYS A 165 15.00 -1.48 9.86
C LYS A 165 14.17 -0.58 8.93
N ASN A 166 13.57 -1.10 7.86
CA ASN A 166 12.81 -0.28 6.91
C ASN A 166 11.29 -0.28 7.18
N GLY A 167 10.68 0.91 7.24
CA GLY A 167 9.33 1.14 7.79
C GLY A 167 8.18 1.22 6.77
N HIS A 168 8.44 1.04 5.48
CA HIS A 168 7.40 1.05 4.44
C HIS A 168 7.57 -0.16 3.51
N PHE A 169 6.45 -0.72 3.06
CA PHE A 169 6.34 -1.90 2.20
C PHE A 169 5.33 -1.59 1.09
N LEU A 170 5.54 -2.09 -0.13
CA LEU A 170 4.65 -1.82 -1.24
C LEU A 170 4.30 -3.12 -1.98
N PHE A 171 3.02 -3.33 -2.24
CA PHE A 171 2.52 -4.57 -2.80
C PHE A 171 1.59 -4.28 -3.97
N LEU A 172 1.62 -5.17 -4.96
CA LEU A 172 0.55 -5.31 -5.94
C LEU A 172 -0.11 -6.66 -5.75
N TYR A 173 -1.41 -6.64 -5.90
CA TYR A 173 -2.23 -7.81 -6.02
C TYR A 173 -3.04 -7.68 -7.31
N SER A 174 -3.28 -8.78 -8.01
CA SER A 174 -4.32 -8.90 -9.06
C SER A 174 -5.00 -10.25 -8.89
N ASP A 175 -6.32 -10.29 -9.09
CA ASP A 175 -6.99 -11.56 -9.36
C ASP A 175 -6.60 -12.11 -10.75
#